data_AF-A0A0M3IR66-F1
#
_entry.id   AF-A0A0M3IR66-F1
#
_cell.length_a   1.000
_cell.length_b   1.000
_cell.length_c   1.000
_cell.angle_alpha   90.00
_cell.angle_beta   90.00
_cell.angle_gamma   90.00
#
_symmetry.space_group_name_H-M   'P 1'
#
loop_
_entity.id
_entity.type
_entity.pdbx_description
1 polymer ?
#
loop_
_entity_poly.entity_id
_entity_poly.type
_entity_poly.pdbx_seq_one_letter_code
_entity_poly.pdbx_strand_id
1 'polypeptide(L)'
;MAENRGKANADIDWNKYPISIGETVELCAGPIDKPNLSEFAHMREEIIEQCGYDVKECDITFLKKFITGIGASGAHQLLFYAEIDETMRIDEDDGIRNGHTQKVFMTLPEAENYCEQKDVPSAPSLLYGNYLQVFMTLPEAENYCEQKDVPSAPSLLYGLQWFFNQLKQ
;
A
#
# COMPACT_ATOMS: atom_id res chain seq x y z
N MET A 1 -8.69 1.10 -25.06
CA MET A 1 -8.44 0.59 -26.42
C MET A 1 -9.72 0.72 -27.24
N ALA A 2 -9.69 1.45 -28.35
CA ALA A 2 -10.89 1.78 -29.13
C ALA A 2 -11.50 0.53 -29.78
N GLU A 3 -10.65 -0.41 -30.19
CA GLU A 3 -10.98 -1.69 -30.82
C GLU A 3 -11.68 -2.69 -29.89
N ASN A 4 -11.64 -2.47 -28.57
CA ASN A 4 -12.31 -3.31 -27.56
C ASN A 4 -13.57 -2.67 -27.00
N ARG A 5 -13.94 -1.47 -27.47
CA ARG A 5 -15.13 -0.76 -26.98
C ARG A 5 -16.39 -1.58 -27.26
N GLY A 6 -17.14 -1.91 -26.20
CA GLY A 6 -18.40 -2.65 -26.28
C GLY A 6 -18.26 -4.18 -26.34
N LYS A 7 -17.04 -4.73 -26.30
CA LYS A 7 -16.80 -6.16 -26.18
C LYS A 7 -16.94 -6.62 -24.74
N ALA A 8 -17.39 -7.85 -24.51
CA ALA A 8 -17.25 -8.49 -23.21
C ALA A 8 -15.78 -8.87 -22.98
N ASN A 9 -15.36 -9.03 -21.72
CA ASN A 9 -13.97 -9.41 -21.38
C ASN A 9 -13.52 -10.71 -22.07
N ALA A 10 -14.45 -11.64 -22.30
CA ALA A 10 -14.18 -12.91 -22.98
C ALA A 10 -13.91 -12.76 -24.48
N ASP A 11 -14.33 -11.65 -25.09
CA ASP A 11 -14.20 -11.38 -26.53
C ASP A 11 -12.96 -10.52 -26.85
N ILE A 12 -12.17 -10.17 -25.83
CA ILE A 12 -10.93 -9.40 -25.96
C ILE A 12 -9.76 -10.36 -26.12
N ASP A 13 -8.96 -10.15 -27.16
CA ASP A 13 -7.73 -10.90 -27.39
C ASP A 13 -6.59 -10.28 -26.58
N TRP A 14 -6.45 -10.72 -25.33
CA TRP A 14 -5.47 -10.20 -24.37
C TRP A 14 -4.02 -10.44 -24.77
N ASN A 15 -3.74 -11.43 -25.63
CA ASN A 15 -2.38 -11.71 -26.12
C ASN A 15 -1.82 -10.57 -26.98
N LYS A 16 -2.67 -9.65 -27.46
CA LYS A 16 -2.25 -8.48 -28.25
C LYS A 16 -1.62 -7.36 -27.43
N TYR A 17 -1.70 -7.44 -26.11
CA TYR A 17 -1.28 -6.35 -25.24
C TYR A 17 -0.21 -6.82 -24.24
N PRO A 18 0.76 -5.96 -23.90
CA PRO A 18 1.73 -6.30 -22.87
C PRO A 18 1.04 -6.39 -21.51
N ILE A 19 1.49 -7.30 -20.64
CA ILE A 19 0.94 -7.49 -19.29
C ILE A 19 0.98 -6.18 -18.49
N SER A 20 2.01 -5.36 -18.72
CA SER A 20 2.23 -4.08 -18.04
C SER A 20 1.10 -3.05 -18.15
N ILE A 21 0.13 -3.23 -19.07
CA ILE A 21 -1.05 -2.34 -19.10
C ILE A 21 -2.02 -2.60 -17.95
N GLY A 22 -1.94 -3.78 -17.33
CA GLY A 22 -2.79 -4.22 -16.23
C GLY A 22 -2.04 -4.33 -14.91
N GLU A 23 -0.73 -4.05 -14.91
CA GLU A 23 0.07 -4.00 -13.70
C GLU A 23 -0.26 -2.74 -12.90
N THR A 24 -0.48 -2.92 -11.61
CA THR A 24 -0.65 -1.85 -10.65
C THR A 24 0.44 -1.92 -9.61
N VAL A 25 0.84 -0.75 -9.11
CA VAL A 25 1.62 -0.71 -7.86
C VAL A 25 0.61 -0.71 -6.72
N GLU A 26 0.84 -1.54 -5.71
CA GLU A 26 -0.05 -1.72 -4.57
C GLU A 26 0.76 -1.85 -3.26
N LEU A 27 0.12 -1.52 -2.13
CA LEU A 27 0.66 -1.83 -0.82
C LEU A 27 0.53 -3.35 -0.60
N CYS A 28 1.43 -3.91 0.21
CA CYS A 28 1.24 -5.23 0.80
C CYS A 28 -0.12 -5.29 1.51
N ALA A 29 -1.00 -6.22 1.09
CA ALA A 29 -2.35 -6.31 1.61
C ALA A 29 -2.96 -7.70 1.40
N GLY A 30 -3.77 -8.13 2.37
CA GLY A 30 -4.52 -9.37 2.27
C GLY A 30 -5.78 -9.38 3.15
N PRO A 31 -6.62 -10.41 3.02
CA PRO A 31 -7.85 -10.52 3.79
C PRO A 31 -7.59 -10.96 5.24
N ILE A 32 -8.38 -10.44 6.17
CA ILE A 32 -8.47 -11.00 7.53
C ILE A 32 -9.48 -12.14 7.50
N ASP A 33 -9.02 -13.37 7.28
CA ASP A 33 -9.89 -14.53 7.01
C ASP A 33 -9.71 -15.72 7.97
N LYS A 34 -8.65 -15.71 8.80
CA LYS A 34 -8.37 -16.72 9.82
C LYS A 34 -8.88 -16.24 11.19
N PRO A 35 -9.90 -16.90 11.78
CA PRO A 35 -10.58 -16.40 12.98
C PRO A 35 -9.75 -16.50 14.27
N ASN A 36 -8.65 -17.25 14.25
CA ASN A 36 -7.79 -17.48 15.41
C ASN A 36 -6.52 -16.62 15.40
N LEU A 37 -6.38 -15.71 14.43
CA LEU A 37 -5.24 -14.81 14.30
C LEU A 37 -5.64 -13.37 14.60
N SER A 38 -4.72 -12.63 15.20
CA SER A 38 -4.84 -11.17 15.36
C SER A 38 -4.70 -10.47 14.02
N GLU A 39 -5.14 -9.22 13.91
CA GLU A 39 -4.92 -8.43 12.69
C GLU A 39 -3.43 -8.18 12.43
N PHE A 40 -2.60 -8.14 13.48
CA PHE A 40 -1.14 -8.05 13.38
C PHE A 40 -0.51 -9.34 12.85
N ALA A 41 -0.99 -10.50 13.28
CA ALA A 41 -0.55 -11.80 12.77
C ALA A 41 -0.90 -11.97 11.28
N HIS A 42 -2.10 -11.55 10.88
CA HIS A 42 -2.49 -11.47 9.47
C HIS A 42 -1.56 -10.56 8.67
N MET A 43 -1.30 -9.35 9.16
CA MET A 43 -0.38 -8.42 8.47
C MET A 43 1.03 -8.99 8.37
N ARG A 44 1.53 -9.65 9.43
CA ARG A 44 2.84 -10.31 9.39
C ARG A 44 2.89 -11.42 8.32
N GLU A 45 1.86 -12.26 8.21
CA GLU A 45 1.77 -13.28 7.17
C GLU A 45 1.85 -12.66 5.77
N GLU A 46 1.13 -11.56 5.53
CA GLU A 46 1.18 -10.87 4.23
C GLU A 46 2.54 -10.22 3.95
N ILE A 47 3.22 -9.62 4.95
CA ILE A 47 4.58 -9.07 4.77
C ILE A 47 5.57 -10.19 4.42
N ILE A 48 5.45 -11.35 5.06
CA ILE A 48 6.25 -12.55 4.77
C ILE A 48 6.01 -12.99 3.32
N GLU A 49 4.74 -13.14 2.91
CA GLU A 49 4.40 -13.70 1.59
C GLU A 49 4.66 -12.74 0.43
N GLN A 50 4.34 -11.45 0.60
CA GLN A 50 4.41 -10.46 -0.48
C GLN A 50 5.74 -9.69 -0.49
N CYS A 51 6.28 -9.36 0.68
CA CYS A 51 7.52 -8.57 0.79
C CYS A 51 8.75 -9.46 1.06
N GLY A 52 8.60 -10.63 1.69
CA GLY A 52 9.70 -11.53 2.04
C GLY A 52 10.50 -11.07 3.27
N TYR A 53 9.83 -10.44 4.24
CA TYR A 53 10.42 -10.02 5.51
C TYR A 53 9.60 -10.55 6.68
N ASP A 54 10.27 -11.02 7.72
CA ASP A 54 9.62 -11.47 8.96
C ASP A 54 9.68 -10.38 10.03
N VAL A 55 8.70 -9.47 10.00
CA VAL A 55 8.52 -8.43 11.02
C VAL A 55 7.76 -9.01 12.21
N LYS A 56 8.25 -8.78 13.43
CA LYS A 56 7.54 -9.21 14.64
C LYS A 56 6.25 -8.41 14.79
N GLU A 57 5.19 -9.05 15.28
CA GLU A 57 3.89 -8.40 15.51
C GLU A 57 3.98 -7.16 16.41
N CYS A 58 4.92 -7.13 17.37
CA CYS A 58 5.13 -5.98 18.25
C CYS A 58 5.75 -4.76 17.57
N ASP A 59 6.38 -4.95 16.41
CA ASP A 59 7.04 -3.91 15.62
C ASP A 59 6.11 -3.38 14.50
N ILE A 60 4.93 -3.99 14.35
CA ILE A 60 3.88 -3.53 13.43
C ILE A 60 2.99 -2.52 14.16
N THR A 61 2.90 -1.31 13.61
CA THR A 61 2.09 -0.22 14.15
C THR A 61 0.77 -0.13 13.38
N PHE A 62 -0.35 -0.28 14.09
CA PHE A 62 -1.67 0.05 13.54
C PHE A 62 -1.81 1.57 13.39
N LEU A 63 -2.15 2.02 12.19
CA LEU A 63 -2.33 3.45 11.91
C LEU A 63 -3.79 3.84 11.89
N LYS A 64 -4.62 3.13 11.11
CA LYS A 64 -6.00 3.56 10.86
C LYS A 64 -6.88 2.42 10.37
N LYS A 65 -8.16 2.51 10.73
CA LYS A 65 -9.24 1.70 10.16
C LYS A 65 -10.20 2.61 9.42
N PHE A 66 -10.55 2.24 8.20
CA PHE A 66 -11.49 2.99 7.36
C PHE A 66 -12.33 2.04 6.52
N ILE A 67 -13.43 2.56 5.99
CA ILE A 67 -14.34 1.82 5.11
C ILE A 67 -14.01 2.18 3.67
N THR A 68 -13.80 1.16 2.84
CA THR A 68 -13.59 1.30 1.40
C THR A 68 -14.77 0.71 0.64
N GLY A 69 -14.84 1.04 -0.66
CA GLY A 69 -15.88 0.50 -1.53
C GLY A 69 -17.30 0.81 -1.06
N ILE A 70 -17.55 1.98 -0.46
CA ILE A 70 -18.84 2.34 0.18
C ILE A 70 -20.05 2.13 -0.75
N GLY A 71 -19.89 2.37 -2.06
CA GLY A 71 -20.95 2.16 -3.06
C GLY A 71 -21.12 0.72 -3.54
N ALA A 72 -20.29 -0.22 -3.08
CA ALA A 72 -20.26 -1.59 -3.58
C ALA A 72 -20.18 -2.65 -2.46
N SER A 73 -19.16 -2.58 -1.60
CA SER A 73 -18.87 -3.60 -0.58
C SER A 73 -18.95 -3.10 0.86
N GLY A 74 -18.61 -1.83 1.12
CA GLY A 74 -18.48 -1.30 2.49
C GLY A 74 -17.42 -2.04 3.31
N ALA A 75 -16.35 -2.52 2.67
CA ALA A 75 -15.32 -3.32 3.32
C ALA A 75 -14.52 -2.48 4.34
N HIS A 76 -14.15 -3.10 5.45
CA HIS A 76 -13.21 -2.50 6.39
C HIS A 76 -11.78 -2.79 5.95
N GLN A 77 -10.96 -1.74 5.89
CA GLN A 77 -9.53 -1.86 5.65
C GLN A 77 -8.77 -1.30 6.85
N LEU A 78 -7.75 -2.05 7.28
CA LEU A 78 -6.83 -1.67 8.35
C LEU A 78 -5.48 -1.36 7.70
N LEU A 79 -4.92 -0.19 8.02
CA LEU A 79 -3.63 0.25 7.55
C LEU A 79 -2.61 0.15 8.67
N PHE A 80 -1.47 -0.46 8.34
CA PHE A 80 -0.35 -0.71 9.24
C PHE A 80 0.92 -0.08 8.69
N TYR A 81 1.90 0.11 9.57
CA TYR A 81 3.27 0.50 9.26
C TYR A 81 4.24 -0.43 9.97
N ALA A 82 5.35 -0.73 9.30
CA ALA A 82 6.45 -1.51 9.85
C ALA A 82 7.76 -1.03 9.22
N GLU A 83 8.81 -0.94 10.03
CA GLU A 83 10.17 -0.78 9.54
C GLU A 83 10.76 -2.15 9.23
N ILE A 84 11.45 -2.25 8.10
CA ILE A 84 12.13 -3.47 7.67
C ILE A 84 13.58 -3.17 7.38
N ASP A 85 14.43 -4.17 7.59
CA ASP A 85 15.82 -4.17 7.14
C ASP A 85 16.21 -5.56 6.63
N GLU A 86 17.38 -5.65 6.00
CA GLU A 86 17.88 -6.90 5.40
C GLU A 86 18.15 -8.02 6.43
N THR A 87 18.23 -7.72 7.73
CA THR A 87 18.37 -8.76 8.77
C THR A 87 17.07 -9.51 9.02
N MET A 88 15.93 -8.92 8.63
CA MET A 88 14.59 -9.53 8.73
C MET A 88 14.21 -10.32 7.48
N ARG A 89 15.03 -10.30 6.43
CA ARG A 89 14.75 -10.99 5.18
C ARG A 89 14.73 -12.50 5.41
N ILE A 90 13.69 -13.14 4.92
CA ILE A 90 13.62 -14.60 4.83
C ILE A 90 14.08 -15.03 3.44
N ASP A 91 14.87 -16.11 3.37
CA ASP A 91 15.43 -16.60 2.10
C ASP A 91 14.35 -16.73 1.03
N GLU A 92 14.70 -16.35 -0.20
CA GLU A 92 13.77 -16.22 -1.33
C GLU A 92 13.01 -17.53 -1.58
N ASP A 93 11.71 -17.50 -1.30
CA ASP A 93 10.77 -18.22 -2.16
C ASP A 93 10.86 -17.55 -3.54
N ASP A 94 10.97 -18.36 -4.59
CA ASP A 94 11.25 -18.02 -5.99
C ASP A 94 10.16 -17.19 -6.71
N GLY A 95 9.33 -16.47 -5.95
CA GLY A 95 8.22 -15.68 -6.47
C GLY A 95 7.07 -16.53 -7.01
N ILE A 96 7.07 -17.85 -6.80
CA ILE A 96 6.08 -18.77 -7.39
C ILE A 96 4.87 -19.03 -6.46
N ARG A 97 4.93 -18.66 -5.18
CA ARG A 97 3.80 -18.95 -4.26
C ARG A 97 2.50 -18.21 -4.59
N ASN A 98 2.58 -17.00 -5.14
CA ASN A 98 1.39 -16.25 -5.58
C ASN A 98 1.69 -15.61 -6.94
N GLY A 99 1.28 -16.29 -8.01
CA GLY A 99 1.50 -15.86 -9.38
C GLY A 99 1.19 -14.37 -9.61
N HIS A 100 2.13 -13.69 -10.24
CA HIS A 100 2.04 -12.34 -10.84
C HIS A 100 2.34 -11.12 -9.96
N THR A 101 2.80 -11.24 -8.71
CA THR A 101 3.20 -10.07 -7.89
C THR A 101 4.71 -9.86 -7.89
N GLN A 102 5.17 -8.63 -8.22
CA GLN A 102 6.58 -8.23 -8.16
C GLN A 102 6.83 -7.24 -7.02
N LYS A 103 7.92 -7.43 -6.27
CA LYS A 103 8.36 -6.50 -5.23
C LYS A 103 8.88 -5.20 -5.85
N VAL A 104 8.40 -4.07 -5.36
CA VAL A 104 8.84 -2.74 -5.76
C VAL A 104 9.44 -2.04 -4.55
N PHE A 105 10.69 -1.61 -4.67
CA PHE A 105 11.34 -0.76 -3.69
C PHE A 105 11.47 0.63 -4.29
N MET A 106 11.01 1.64 -3.56
CA MET A 106 11.19 3.04 -3.93
C MET A 106 11.95 3.76 -2.82
N THR A 107 12.89 4.58 -3.23
CA THR A 107 13.47 5.60 -2.35
C THR A 107 12.43 6.68 -2.03
N LEU A 108 12.70 7.46 -0.98
CA LEU A 108 11.93 8.65 -0.63
C LEU A 108 11.57 9.53 -1.85
N PRO A 109 12.56 10.00 -2.64
CA PRO A 109 12.26 10.90 -3.76
C PRO A 109 11.53 10.21 -4.90
N GLU A 110 11.78 8.92 -5.15
CA GLU A 110 11.08 8.18 -6.21
C GLU A 110 9.59 8.08 -5.92
N ALA A 111 9.24 7.86 -4.67
CA ALA A 111 7.86 7.70 -4.27
C ALA A 111 7.13 9.03 -4.07
N GLU A 112 7.83 10.10 -3.65
CA GLU A 112 7.32 11.48 -3.76
C GLU A 112 6.98 11.80 -5.22
N ASN A 113 7.93 11.59 -6.13
CA ASN A 113 7.72 11.80 -7.55
C ASN A 113 6.62 10.89 -8.13
N TYR A 114 6.43 9.68 -7.59
CA TYR A 114 5.31 8.82 -7.96
C TYR A 114 3.96 9.42 -7.54
N CYS A 115 3.85 9.96 -6.34
CA CYS A 115 2.64 10.61 -5.83
C CYS A 115 2.31 11.92 -6.55
N GLU A 116 3.30 12.62 -7.09
CA GLU A 116 3.12 13.86 -7.86
C GLU A 116 2.63 13.62 -9.30
N GLN A 117 2.73 12.38 -9.80
CA GLN A 117 2.27 12.06 -11.15
C GLN A 117 0.75 12.23 -11.27
N LYS A 118 0.34 12.89 -12.35
CA LYS A 118 -1.07 13.16 -12.65
C LYS A 118 -1.90 11.87 -12.82
N ASP A 119 -1.29 10.85 -13.41
CA ASP A 119 -1.92 9.59 -13.74
C ASP A 119 -0.97 8.44 -13.35
N VAL A 120 -1.37 7.62 -12.38
CA VAL A 120 -0.63 6.43 -11.95
C VAL A 120 -1.52 5.18 -11.94
N PRO A 121 -1.03 4.02 -12.41
CA PRO A 121 -1.74 2.76 -12.29
C PRO A 121 -1.55 2.20 -10.87
N SER A 122 -2.35 2.71 -9.93
CA SER A 122 -2.28 2.32 -8.51
C SER A 122 -3.64 2.04 -7.94
N ALA A 123 -3.71 1.11 -7.00
CA ALA A 123 -4.86 1.02 -6.11
C ALA A 123 -5.00 2.34 -5.30
N PRO A 124 -6.21 2.85 -5.06
CA PRO A 124 -6.41 4.05 -4.25
C PRO A 124 -5.72 3.95 -2.87
N SER A 125 -5.70 2.76 -2.28
CA SER A 125 -4.99 2.47 -1.03
C SER A 125 -3.50 2.80 -1.08
N LEU A 126 -2.83 2.60 -2.22
CA LEU A 126 -1.43 2.95 -2.41
C LEU A 126 -1.21 4.46 -2.33
N LEU A 127 -2.09 5.27 -2.92
CA LEU A 127 -2.02 6.73 -2.79
C LEU A 127 -2.25 7.21 -1.35
N TYR A 128 -2.94 6.41 -0.53
CA TYR A 128 -3.14 6.68 0.91
C TYR A 128 -2.02 6.11 1.80
N GLY A 129 -1.32 5.05 1.39
CA GLY A 129 -0.23 4.42 2.13
C GLY A 129 1.18 4.85 1.70
N ASN A 130 1.37 5.41 0.51
CA ASN A 130 2.68 5.93 0.06
C ASN A 130 3.12 7.20 0.78
N TYR A 131 2.28 7.88 1.56
CA TYR A 131 2.80 8.89 2.50
C TYR A 131 3.38 8.26 3.78
N LEU A 132 3.32 6.93 3.94
CA LEU A 132 3.78 6.22 5.14
C LEU A 132 4.74 5.06 4.82
N GLN A 133 4.61 4.43 3.64
CA GLN A 133 5.52 3.36 3.18
C GLN A 133 6.78 3.90 2.48
N VAL A 134 6.80 5.20 2.26
CA VAL A 134 7.94 5.96 1.78
C VAL A 134 8.65 6.41 3.04
N PHE A 135 9.88 5.91 3.23
CA PHE A 135 10.78 6.08 4.39
C PHE A 135 10.92 7.52 4.91
N MET A 136 9.84 8.19 5.31
CA MET A 136 9.94 9.51 5.89
C MET A 136 10.51 9.32 7.27
N THR A 137 11.67 9.92 7.47
CA THR A 137 12.14 10.21 8.81
C THR A 137 11.08 11.08 9.49
N LEU A 138 10.92 10.93 10.81
CA LEU A 138 9.97 11.73 11.61
C LEU A 138 9.95 13.23 11.23
N PRO A 139 11.10 13.90 11.00
CA PRO A 139 11.14 15.31 10.60
C PRO A 139 10.52 15.62 9.22
N GLU A 140 10.62 14.72 8.26
CA GLU A 140 10.06 14.92 6.91
C GLU A 140 8.53 14.86 6.94
N ALA A 141 8.01 13.93 7.73
CA ALA A 141 6.58 13.78 7.93
C ALA A 141 5.99 14.97 8.74
N GLU A 142 6.75 15.55 9.67
CA GLU A 142 6.39 16.80 10.35
C GLU A 142 6.32 17.98 9.37
N ASN A 143 7.35 18.17 8.53
CA ASN A 143 7.42 19.25 7.55
C ASN A 143 6.29 19.16 6.50
N TYR A 144 5.95 17.93 6.07
CA TYR A 144 4.84 17.69 5.14
C TYR A 144 3.48 18.18 5.70
N CYS A 145 3.26 18.08 7.02
CA CYS A 145 2.04 18.55 7.67
C CYS A 145 1.93 20.07 7.78
N GLU A 146 3.04 20.80 7.68
CA GLU A 146 3.07 22.25 7.83
C GLU A 146 2.83 22.99 6.49
N GLN A 147 2.81 22.27 5.37
CA GLN A 147 2.57 22.84 4.05
C GLN A 147 1.12 23.33 3.91
N LYS A 148 0.96 24.55 3.37
CA LYS A 148 -0.36 25.21 3.24
C LYS A 148 -1.19 24.73 2.06
N ASP A 149 -0.54 24.19 1.03
CA ASP A 149 -1.17 23.74 -0.21
C ASP A 149 -0.77 22.29 -0.49
N VAL A 150 -1.40 21.36 0.21
CA VAL A 150 -1.20 19.92 -0.02
C VAL A 150 -2.39 19.38 -0.79
N PRO A 151 -2.22 18.87 -2.02
CA PRO A 151 -3.28 18.22 -2.78
C PRO A 151 -3.51 16.81 -2.22
N SER A 152 -4.03 16.71 -1.00
CA SER A 152 -4.30 15.45 -0.32
C SER A 152 -5.74 15.40 0.19
N ALA A 153 -6.27 14.18 0.34
CA ALA A 153 -7.61 13.99 0.89
C ALA A 153 -7.66 14.51 2.34
N PRO A 154 -8.72 15.22 2.76
CA PRO A 154 -8.83 15.81 4.11
C PRO A 154 -8.63 14.80 5.26
N SER A 155 -8.91 13.52 5.01
CA SER A 155 -8.74 12.42 5.96
C SER A 155 -7.27 12.04 6.22
N LEU A 156 -6.36 12.38 5.30
CA LEU A 156 -4.91 12.17 5.42
C LEU A 156 -4.28 13.26 6.30
N LEU A 157 -4.57 14.53 6.02
CA LEU A 157 -4.09 15.67 6.83
C LEU A 157 -4.53 15.54 8.29
N TYR A 158 -5.78 15.13 8.53
CA TYR A 158 -6.26 14.84 9.89
C TYR A 158 -5.56 13.65 10.57
N GLY A 159 -5.18 12.62 9.80
CA GLY A 159 -4.49 11.45 10.33
C GLY A 159 -3.06 11.76 10.76
N LEU A 160 -2.32 12.48 9.92
CA LEU A 160 -0.95 12.89 10.21
C LEU A 160 -0.89 13.92 11.35
N GLN A 161 -1.78 14.92 11.34
CA GLN A 161 -1.84 15.91 12.42
C GLN A 161 -2.19 15.28 13.78
N TRP A 162 -3.04 14.25 13.80
CA TRP A 162 -3.32 13.50 15.04
C TRP A 162 -2.09 12.73 15.52
N PHE A 163 -1.38 12.04 14.62
CA PHE A 163 -0.17 11.26 14.94
C PHE A 163 0.94 12.14 15.56
N PHE A 164 1.24 13.31 14.98
CA PHE A 164 2.22 14.23 15.55
C PHE A 164 1.82 14.83 16.90
N ASN A 165 0.51 15.00 17.13
CA ASN A 165 0.02 15.46 18.43
C ASN A 165 0.13 14.38 19.53
N GLN A 166 0.27 13.09 19.17
CA GLN A 166 0.54 12.02 20.14
C GLN A 166 2.03 11.93 20.51
N LEU A 167 2.94 12.30 19.59
CA LEU A 167 4.39 12.28 19.83
C LEU A 167 4.91 13.46 20.67
N LYS A 168 4.12 14.54 20.79
CA LYS A 168 4.45 15.76 21.56
C LYS A 168 3.99 15.70 23.04
N GLN A 169 3.51 14.56 23.52
CA GLN A 169 3.18 14.27 24.93
C GLN A 169 4.22 13.34 25.54
#